data_AF-A0A445AF21-F1
#
_entry.id   AF-A0A445AF21-F1
#
_cell.length_a   1.000
_cell.length_b   1.000
_cell.length_c   1.000
_cell.angle_alpha   90.00
_cell.angle_beta   90.00
_cell.angle_gamma   90.00
#
_symmetry.space_group_name_H-M   'P 1'
#
loop_
_entity.id
_entity.type
_entity.pdbx_description
1 polymer ?
#
loop_
_entity_poly.entity_id
_entity_poly.type
_entity_poly.pdbx_seq_one_letter_code
_entity_poly.pdbx_strand_id
1 'polypeptide(L)'
;MFTPCANSKLKHKRDKKQTETQCWEEEEQENHGNKILEDPSLKGGLIKKTKLQECDESMGPEEDGTTMMGLAGIPVAPCYRGSKGGIYFVLQNASLVAAYVGKRYQILNPDEHANFLRRKNKNPYDYRPDIVHEALLQIMGSRLCMAGRVHGVFIKTDEGILIRVEPNTQIPKTLGSFCNMMAELLQKFSIKSKGNRGKLLRLIENPVTQHLPVNSRKIGLSVSSPKAVQINDYVAAANHDENLVFVVGAMAHGKIDAEYVDDLISVSALPLSAGTCLRRICVALERNQKIH
;
A
#
# COMPACT_ATOMS: atom_id res chain seq x y z
N MET A 1 -28.44 -29.33 75.85
CA MET A 1 -29.49 -28.68 75.04
C MET A 1 -29.57 -27.21 75.44
N PHE A 2 -29.89 -26.35 74.48
CA PHE A 2 -30.25 -24.92 74.59
C PHE A 2 -29.13 -23.88 74.81
N THR A 3 -28.80 -23.20 73.71
CA THR A 3 -28.47 -21.77 73.65
C THR A 3 -29.62 -20.90 74.17
N PRO A 4 -29.36 -19.64 74.55
CA PRO A 4 -29.77 -18.53 73.66
C PRO A 4 -28.84 -17.30 73.58
N CYS A 5 -29.09 -16.52 72.52
CA CYS A 5 -28.52 -15.25 72.08
C CYS A 5 -28.73 -14.02 73.01
N ALA A 6 -27.91 -12.98 72.85
CA ALA A 6 -28.36 -11.60 72.55
C ALA A 6 -27.21 -10.61 72.22
N ASN A 7 -27.55 -9.64 71.36
CA ASN A 7 -26.77 -8.55 70.74
C ASN A 7 -26.26 -7.45 71.70
N SER A 8 -25.17 -6.75 71.31
CA SER A 8 -25.22 -5.31 70.96
C SER A 8 -23.85 -4.74 70.51
N LYS A 9 -23.91 -3.78 69.59
CA LYS A 9 -22.80 -3.10 68.89
C LYS A 9 -22.20 -1.98 69.75
N LEU A 10 -20.90 -1.69 69.61
CA LEU A 10 -20.35 -0.38 69.15
C LEU A 10 -18.80 -0.29 69.26
N LYS A 11 -18.17 -0.10 68.08
CA LYS A 11 -17.00 0.76 67.74
C LYS A 11 -15.80 0.88 68.71
N HIS A 12 -14.59 0.48 68.26
CA HIS A 12 -13.54 1.40 67.75
C HIS A 12 -12.22 0.70 67.33
N LYS A 13 -11.61 1.28 66.28
CA LYS A 13 -10.20 1.35 65.85
C LYS A 13 -9.38 0.05 65.68
N ARG A 14 -9.07 -0.24 64.42
CA ARG A 14 -7.96 -1.09 63.96
C ARG A 14 -6.67 -0.29 63.91
N ASP A 15 -5.59 -0.94 64.30
CA ASP A 15 -4.24 -0.40 64.41
C ASP A 15 -3.31 -1.20 63.47
N LYS A 16 -2.39 -0.47 62.78
CA LYS A 16 -1.10 -0.89 62.19
C LYS A 16 -1.14 -1.89 61.02
N LYS A 17 -0.37 -1.77 59.92
CA LYS A 17 0.86 -1.02 59.62
C LYS A 17 1.00 -1.00 58.07
N GLN A 18 1.10 0.17 57.47
CA GLN A 18 1.66 0.39 56.13
C GLN A 18 2.83 1.34 56.32
N THR A 19 3.99 0.98 55.79
CA THR A 19 5.18 1.84 55.72
C THR A 19 5.54 2.00 54.26
N GLU A 20 5.14 3.12 53.69
CA GLU A 20 5.81 3.79 52.58
C GLU A 20 6.91 4.69 53.15
N THR A 21 8.03 4.84 52.43
CA THR A 21 8.56 6.11 51.87
C THR A 21 10.09 6.08 51.79
N GLN A 22 10.60 6.28 50.57
CA GLN A 22 11.78 7.07 50.15
C GLN A 22 12.19 6.55 48.75
N CYS A 23 11.84 7.17 47.62
CA CYS A 23 12.15 8.52 47.10
C CYS A 23 13.64 8.68 46.80
N TRP A 24 14.03 8.47 45.54
CA TRP A 24 15.12 9.19 44.84
C TRP A 24 14.63 9.48 43.42
N GLU A 25 14.33 10.75 43.18
CA GLU A 25 14.23 11.36 41.85
C GLU A 25 15.65 11.57 41.31
N GLU A 26 15.93 11.08 40.11
CA GLU A 26 16.91 11.71 39.23
C GLU A 26 16.28 11.83 37.84
N GLU A 27 15.91 13.07 37.53
CA GLU A 27 15.63 13.53 36.18
C GLU A 27 16.96 13.65 35.43
N GLU A 28 17.13 12.89 34.35
CA GLU A 28 18.02 13.31 33.26
C GLU A 28 17.19 13.49 31.99
N GLN A 29 17.08 14.77 31.60
CA GLN A 29 16.57 15.21 30.32
C GLN A 29 17.67 15.00 29.27
N GLU A 30 17.58 13.93 28.48
CA GLU A 30 18.30 13.88 27.20
C GLU A 30 17.33 14.14 26.04
N ASN A 31 17.41 15.39 25.59
CA ASN A 31 16.81 15.95 24.40
C ASN A 31 17.52 15.36 23.16
N HIS A 32 16.92 14.36 22.51
CA HIS A 32 17.31 13.95 21.17
C HIS A 32 16.19 14.28 20.19
N GLY A 33 16.31 15.51 19.66
CA GLY A 33 15.60 15.95 18.48
C GLY A 33 15.85 15.01 17.30
N ASN A 34 14.79 14.76 16.54
CA ASN A 34 14.82 14.09 15.24
C ASN A 34 15.84 14.79 14.34
N LYS A 35 17.02 14.18 14.17
CA LYS A 35 17.96 14.54 13.11
C LYS A 35 17.43 13.98 11.80
N ILE A 36 16.95 14.93 11.00
CA ILE A 36 16.80 14.87 9.55
C ILE A 36 18.13 14.40 8.95
N LEU A 37 18.09 13.37 8.10
CA LEU A 37 19.21 12.98 7.26
C LEU A 37 19.33 13.98 6.11
N GLU A 38 20.09 15.05 6.34
CA GLU A 38 20.80 15.78 5.30
C GLU A 38 22.29 15.52 5.48
N ASP A 39 22.94 14.92 4.48
CA ASP A 39 24.39 14.93 4.35
C ASP A 39 24.77 15.72 3.08
N PRO A 40 25.48 16.84 3.22
CA PRO A 40 25.99 17.65 2.12
C PRO A 40 27.45 17.30 1.84
N SER A 41 27.72 16.41 0.90
CA SER A 41 29.03 16.37 0.26
C SER A 41 28.95 15.79 -1.15
N LEU A 42 29.18 16.65 -2.14
CA LEU A 42 29.98 16.44 -3.36
C LEU A 42 29.72 17.63 -4.30
N LYS A 43 30.40 18.75 -4.00
CA LYS A 43 30.68 19.79 -4.99
C LYS A 43 31.93 19.39 -5.76
N GLY A 44 31.89 19.54 -7.08
CA GLY A 44 33.06 19.74 -7.94
C GLY A 44 33.40 18.55 -8.84
N GLY A 45 33.22 18.73 -10.15
CA GLY A 45 33.59 17.73 -11.15
C GLY A 45 33.26 18.14 -12.58
N LEU A 46 34.14 18.95 -13.16
CA LEU A 46 34.05 19.67 -14.42
C LEU A 46 34.42 18.80 -15.66
N ILE A 47 33.63 18.90 -16.75
CA ILE A 47 33.93 18.68 -18.19
C ILE A 47 34.20 17.23 -18.70
N LYS A 48 33.39 16.76 -19.67
CA LYS A 48 33.76 16.65 -21.11
C LYS A 48 32.55 16.38 -22.02
N LYS A 49 32.38 17.29 -23.00
CA LYS A 49 31.55 17.18 -24.20
C LYS A 49 32.16 16.17 -25.17
N THR A 50 31.32 15.33 -25.80
CA THR A 50 31.54 14.80 -27.16
C THR A 50 30.16 14.46 -27.74
N LYS A 51 29.55 15.36 -28.52
CA LYS A 51 29.57 15.54 -29.99
C LYS A 51 28.56 14.62 -30.69
N LEU A 52 27.53 15.28 -31.24
CA LEU A 52 26.57 14.79 -32.23
C LEU A 52 27.27 14.08 -33.39
N GLN A 53 26.60 13.06 -33.91
CA GLN A 53 26.71 12.70 -35.32
C GLN A 53 25.31 12.48 -35.86
N GLU A 54 24.98 13.33 -36.83
CA GLU A 54 23.75 13.38 -37.62
C GLU A 54 24.08 12.70 -38.95
N CYS A 55 23.22 11.79 -39.41
CA CYS A 55 23.16 11.37 -40.81
C CYS A 55 21.68 11.16 -41.16
N ASP A 56 21.16 12.09 -41.95
CA ASP A 56 19.97 11.92 -42.76
C ASP A 56 20.14 10.74 -43.75
N GLU A 57 19.06 9.98 -43.97
CA GLU A 57 18.49 9.81 -45.32
C GLU A 57 17.12 9.09 -45.25
N SER A 58 16.20 9.63 -46.03
CA SER A 58 14.79 9.30 -46.20
C SER A 58 14.53 7.95 -46.88
N MET A 59 13.38 7.32 -46.59
CA MET A 59 12.41 6.77 -47.57
C MET A 59 11.19 6.18 -46.84
N GLY A 60 9.99 6.44 -47.38
CA GLY A 60 8.69 5.98 -46.89
C GLY A 60 8.34 4.52 -47.29
N PRO A 61 7.05 4.12 -47.22
CA PRO A 61 6.61 3.00 -46.39
C PRO A 61 6.32 1.73 -47.19
N GLU A 62 6.44 0.56 -46.56
CA GLU A 62 5.84 -0.69 -47.06
C GLU A 62 5.39 -1.57 -45.87
N GLU A 63 4.17 -2.09 -45.99
CA GLU A 63 3.50 -2.97 -45.03
C GLU A 63 3.90 -4.45 -45.21
N ASP A 64 3.58 -5.23 -44.18
CA ASP A 64 3.41 -6.68 -44.13
C ASP A 64 4.61 -7.64 -44.14
N GLY A 65 4.62 -8.53 -43.12
CA GLY A 65 5.26 -9.84 -43.24
C GLY A 65 6.09 -10.32 -42.06
N THR A 66 5.43 -10.84 -41.02
CA THR A 66 5.78 -12.02 -40.22
C THR A 66 7.24 -12.52 -40.21
N THR A 67 7.90 -12.52 -39.03
CA THR A 67 8.43 -13.70 -38.31
C THR A 67 9.41 -13.24 -37.23
N MET A 68 8.97 -13.12 -35.98
CA MET A 68 9.88 -12.97 -34.83
C MET A 68 10.15 -14.36 -34.25
N MET A 69 11.38 -14.84 -34.45
CA MET A 69 11.91 -16.07 -33.84
C MET A 69 11.73 -16.05 -32.32
N GLY A 70 11.09 -17.09 -31.80
CA GLY A 70 10.84 -17.29 -30.38
C GLY A 70 12.12 -17.63 -29.61
N LEU A 71 12.39 -16.85 -28.57
CA LEU A 71 13.23 -17.29 -27.46
C LEU A 71 12.33 -18.06 -26.48
N ALA A 72 12.62 -19.35 -26.32
CA ALA A 72 11.85 -20.28 -25.51
C ALA A 72 11.94 -19.96 -24.00
N GLY A 73 10.81 -20.05 -23.30
CA GLY A 73 10.78 -20.33 -21.86
C GLY A 73 10.12 -19.30 -20.94
N ILE A 74 9.58 -18.20 -21.44
CA ILE A 74 8.71 -17.31 -20.65
C ILE A 74 7.32 -17.32 -21.31
N PRO A 75 6.24 -17.72 -20.62
CA PRO A 75 4.90 -17.49 -21.15
C PRO A 75 4.71 -15.98 -21.27
N VAL A 76 4.72 -15.48 -22.51
CA VAL A 76 4.27 -14.12 -22.81
C VAL A 76 2.81 -14.08 -22.40
N ALA A 77 2.47 -13.20 -21.44
CA ALA A 77 1.10 -13.02 -21.01
C ALA A 77 0.22 -12.78 -22.25
N PRO A 78 -0.90 -13.49 -22.41
CA PRO A 78 -1.75 -13.32 -23.58
C PRO A 78 -2.20 -11.85 -23.68
N CYS A 79 -1.78 -11.17 -24.74
CA CYS A 79 -2.18 -9.81 -25.02
C CYS A 79 -3.65 -9.81 -25.50
N TYR A 80 -4.57 -9.55 -24.57
CA TYR A 80 -5.98 -9.40 -24.88
C TYR A 80 -6.21 -8.21 -25.82
N ARG A 81 -6.50 -8.49 -27.10
CA ARG A 81 -6.76 -7.53 -28.19
C ARG A 81 -8.17 -6.89 -28.11
N GLY A 82 -8.60 -6.46 -26.93
CA GLY A 82 -9.95 -5.95 -26.68
C GLY A 82 -10.05 -4.49 -26.23
N SER A 83 -9.09 -3.99 -25.46
CA SER A 83 -9.04 -2.58 -25.04
C SER A 83 -7.60 -2.08 -25.00
N LYS A 84 -7.36 -0.85 -25.46
CA LYS A 84 -6.03 -0.22 -25.44
C LYS A 84 -5.69 0.35 -24.05
N GLY A 85 -6.71 0.69 -23.27
CA GLY A 85 -6.57 1.26 -21.93
C GLY A 85 -6.03 0.29 -20.88
N GLY A 86 -4.96 0.68 -20.18
CA GLY A 86 -4.41 -0.05 -19.04
C GLY A 86 -5.20 0.19 -17.75
N ILE A 87 -5.10 -0.75 -16.81
CA ILE A 87 -5.73 -0.65 -15.49
C ILE A 87 -4.66 -0.38 -14.44
N TYR A 88 -4.93 0.60 -13.59
CA TYR A 88 -4.06 1.02 -12.50
C TYR A 88 -4.81 1.03 -11.18
N PHE A 89 -4.11 0.75 -10.09
CA PHE A 89 -4.66 0.81 -8.74
C PHE A 89 -3.82 1.72 -7.86
N VAL A 90 -4.48 2.53 -7.04
CA VAL A 90 -3.84 3.35 -6.01
C VAL A 90 -4.45 2.97 -4.67
N LEU A 91 -3.62 2.41 -3.79
CA LEU A 91 -3.97 2.08 -2.41
C LEU A 91 -3.64 3.27 -1.52
N GLN A 92 -4.66 3.97 -1.03
CA GLN A 92 -4.54 5.22 -0.28
C GLN A 92 -4.51 4.97 1.24
N ASN A 93 -3.70 5.74 1.96
CA ASN A 93 -3.54 5.70 3.43
C ASN A 93 -3.19 4.29 3.95
N ALA A 94 -2.30 3.60 3.24
CA ALA A 94 -1.84 2.29 3.66
C ALA A 94 -1.01 2.39 4.95
N SER A 95 -1.34 1.59 5.96
CA SER A 95 -0.57 1.53 7.19
C SER A 95 0.70 0.69 7.00
N LEU A 96 1.81 1.35 6.66
CA LEU A 96 3.13 0.75 6.47
C LEU A 96 4.18 1.59 7.19
N VAL A 97 4.16 1.52 8.51
CA VAL A 97 5.09 2.28 9.37
C VAL A 97 6.22 1.37 9.83
N ALA A 98 7.46 1.73 9.50
CA ALA A 98 8.64 1.03 9.99
C ALA A 98 9.10 1.61 11.33
N ALA A 99 9.42 0.73 12.29
CA ALA A 99 10.02 1.12 13.55
C ALA A 99 11.13 0.17 13.97
N TYR A 100 12.11 0.69 14.71
CA TYR A 100 13.13 -0.12 15.35
C TYR A 100 12.55 -0.74 16.63
N VAL A 101 12.24 -2.05 16.59
CA VAL A 101 11.66 -2.79 17.71
C VAL A 101 12.58 -3.94 18.10
N GLY A 102 13.02 -3.94 19.36
CA GLY A 102 14.01 -4.88 19.86
C GLY A 102 15.39 -4.61 19.26
N LYS A 103 15.78 -5.37 18.23
CA LYS A 103 17.10 -5.28 17.58
C LYS A 103 17.04 -5.22 16.05
N ARG A 104 15.84 -5.04 15.47
CA ARG A 104 15.63 -5.02 14.02
C ARG A 104 14.56 -4.00 13.66
N TYR A 105 14.65 -3.45 12.46
CA TYR A 105 13.57 -2.67 11.85
C TYR A 105 12.46 -3.62 11.39
N GLN A 106 11.24 -3.31 11.80
CA GLN A 106 10.05 -4.11 11.53
C GLN A 106 8.89 -3.19 11.18
N ILE A 107 7.97 -3.69 10.35
CA ILE A 107 6.70 -3.00 10.10
C ILE A 107 5.80 -3.20 11.32
N LEU A 108 5.21 -2.11 11.81
CA LEU A 108 4.32 -2.14 12.96
C LEU A 108 3.02 -2.89 12.62
N ASN A 109 2.54 -3.70 13.57
CA ASN A 109 1.37 -4.58 13.45
C ASN A 109 0.71 -4.68 14.85
N PRO A 110 -0.63 -4.65 15.00
CA PRO A 110 -1.30 -4.85 16.28
C PRO A 110 -0.88 -6.14 16.98
N ASP A 111 -0.73 -7.25 16.26
CA ASP A 111 -0.58 -8.57 16.90
C ASP A 111 0.78 -8.71 17.60
N GLU A 112 1.85 -8.33 16.90
CA GLU A 112 3.24 -8.48 17.40
C GLU A 112 3.70 -7.27 18.23
N HIS A 113 3.18 -6.08 17.92
CA HIS A 113 3.73 -4.81 18.43
C HIS A 113 2.76 -4.04 19.35
N ALA A 114 1.63 -4.63 19.78
CA ALA A 114 0.66 -3.95 20.66
C ALA A 114 1.30 -3.34 21.92
N ASN A 115 2.13 -4.10 22.64
CA ASN A 115 2.76 -3.62 23.87
C ASN A 115 3.75 -2.48 23.60
N PHE A 116 4.51 -2.56 22.50
CA PHE A 116 5.44 -1.51 22.08
C PHE A 116 4.69 -0.21 21.73
N LEU A 117 3.57 -0.33 21.02
CA LEU A 117 2.72 0.80 20.63
C LEU A 117 2.07 1.46 21.83
N ARG A 118 1.52 0.67 22.77
CA ARG A 118 0.93 1.19 24.01
C ARG A 118 1.93 1.96 24.87
N ARG A 119 3.17 1.48 24.98
CA ARG A 119 4.25 2.21 25.69
C ARG A 119 4.57 3.57 25.05
N LYS A 120 4.33 3.71 23.74
CA LYS A 120 4.49 4.97 23.01
C LYS A 120 3.19 5.79 22.91
N ASN A 121 2.17 5.48 23.72
CA ASN A 121 0.84 6.12 23.68
C ASN A 121 0.19 6.09 22.28
N LYS A 122 0.48 5.04 21.50
CA LYS A 122 -0.10 4.82 20.16
C LYS A 122 -1.12 3.71 20.22
N ASN A 123 -2.23 3.87 19.49
CA ASN A 123 -3.27 2.86 19.40
C ASN A 123 -2.82 1.72 18.44
N PRO A 124 -2.75 0.46 18.89
CA PRO A 124 -2.36 -0.67 18.03
C PRO A 124 -3.26 -0.88 16.81
N TYR A 125 -4.55 -0.53 16.92
CA TYR A 125 -5.54 -0.79 15.86
C TYR A 125 -5.35 0.08 14.61
N ASP A 126 -4.56 1.15 14.70
CA ASP A 126 -4.27 2.01 13.56
C ASP A 126 -3.18 1.39 12.65
N TYR A 127 -2.38 0.46 13.17
CA TYR A 127 -1.21 -0.12 12.49
C TYR A 127 -1.56 -1.40 11.73
N ARG A 128 -2.35 -1.32 10.65
CA ARG A 128 -2.93 -2.49 9.96
C ARG A 128 -2.28 -2.81 8.60
N PRO A 129 -1.05 -3.36 8.55
CA PRO A 129 -0.39 -3.73 7.31
C PRO A 129 -1.07 -4.92 6.60
N ASP A 130 -1.91 -5.67 7.30
CA ASP A 130 -2.70 -6.78 6.76
C ASP A 130 -3.71 -6.32 5.70
N ILE A 131 -4.26 -5.10 5.83
CA ILE A 131 -5.24 -4.57 4.86
C ILE A 131 -4.58 -4.34 3.50
N VAL A 132 -3.40 -3.73 3.47
CA VAL A 132 -2.63 -3.53 2.22
C VAL A 132 -2.08 -4.84 1.69
N HIS A 133 -1.68 -5.77 2.57
CA HIS A 133 -1.24 -7.11 2.20
C HIS A 133 -2.35 -7.87 1.46
N GLU A 134 -3.55 -7.94 2.05
CA GLU A 134 -4.72 -8.57 1.42
C GLU A 134 -5.07 -7.89 0.09
N ALA A 135 -5.10 -6.55 0.06
CA ALA A 135 -5.39 -5.78 -1.15
C ALA A 135 -4.44 -6.13 -2.31
N LEU A 136 -3.13 -6.19 -2.04
CA LEU A 136 -2.13 -6.55 -3.04
C LEU A 136 -2.28 -8.01 -3.50
N LEU A 137 -2.60 -8.94 -2.60
CA LEU A 137 -2.86 -10.32 -2.98
C LEU A 137 -4.07 -10.44 -3.91
N GLN A 138 -5.14 -9.66 -3.66
CA GLN A 138 -6.32 -9.65 -4.55
C GLN A 138 -6.00 -9.10 -5.94
N ILE A 139 -5.21 -8.02 -6.03
CA ILE A 139 -4.84 -7.43 -7.32
C ILE A 139 -3.87 -8.35 -8.07
N MET A 140 -2.75 -8.73 -7.46
CA MET A 140 -1.69 -9.50 -8.12
C MET A 140 -2.10 -10.94 -8.40
N GLY A 141 -2.99 -11.50 -7.59
CA GLY A 141 -3.57 -12.83 -7.79
C GLY A 141 -4.77 -12.87 -8.76
N SER A 142 -5.22 -11.72 -9.27
CA SER A 142 -6.34 -11.65 -10.22
C SER A 142 -5.94 -12.16 -11.60
N ARG A 143 -6.91 -12.70 -12.35
CA ARG A 143 -6.69 -13.08 -13.76
C ARG A 143 -6.42 -11.85 -14.61
N LEU A 144 -6.99 -10.71 -14.21
CA LEU A 144 -6.69 -9.40 -14.78
C LEU A 144 -5.18 -9.08 -14.77
N CYS A 145 -4.50 -9.34 -13.66
CA CYS A 145 -3.05 -9.14 -13.56
C CYS A 145 -2.28 -10.17 -14.39
N MET A 146 -2.69 -11.44 -14.34
CA MET A 146 -2.06 -12.53 -15.13
C MET A 146 -2.22 -12.32 -16.65
N ALA A 147 -3.31 -11.69 -17.08
CA ALA A 147 -3.57 -11.30 -18.47
C ALA A 147 -2.81 -10.03 -18.90
N GLY A 148 -1.95 -9.47 -18.04
CA GLY A 148 -1.13 -8.29 -18.35
C GLY A 148 -1.93 -6.99 -18.47
N ARG A 149 -3.16 -6.94 -17.95
CA ARG A 149 -4.03 -5.75 -18.04
C ARG A 149 -3.80 -4.74 -16.92
N VAL A 150 -3.28 -5.22 -15.78
CA VAL A 150 -2.83 -4.36 -14.69
C VAL A 150 -1.45 -3.83 -15.08
N HIS A 151 -1.37 -2.53 -15.38
CA HIS A 151 -0.12 -1.88 -15.75
C HIS A 151 0.62 -1.37 -14.52
N GLY A 152 -0.10 -0.99 -13.47
CA GLY A 152 0.56 -0.58 -12.25
C GLY A 152 -0.29 -0.48 -11.00
N VAL A 153 0.33 -0.80 -9.88
CA VAL A 153 -0.19 -0.55 -8.54
C VAL A 153 0.71 0.45 -7.82
N PHE A 154 0.09 1.37 -7.12
CA PHE A 154 0.71 2.38 -6.28
C PHE A 154 0.19 2.24 -4.86
N ILE A 155 1.05 2.42 -3.88
CA ILE A 155 0.69 2.45 -2.47
C ILE A 155 1.13 3.80 -1.92
N LYS A 156 0.18 4.58 -1.43
CA LYS A 156 0.44 5.80 -0.68
C LYS A 156 0.23 5.51 0.80
N THR A 157 1.30 5.60 1.58
CA THR A 157 1.22 5.37 3.03
C THR A 157 0.56 6.55 3.75
N ASP A 158 0.14 6.32 4.98
CA ASP A 158 -0.29 7.36 5.93
C ASP A 158 0.81 8.39 6.21
N GLU A 159 2.09 7.98 6.23
CA GLU A 159 3.26 8.86 6.35
C GLU A 159 3.61 9.60 5.03
N GLY A 160 2.82 9.44 3.96
CA GLY A 160 3.00 10.14 2.69
C GLY A 160 4.05 9.53 1.76
N ILE A 161 4.57 8.34 2.07
CA ILE A 161 5.52 7.62 1.22
C ILE A 161 4.75 7.02 0.04
N LEU A 162 5.26 7.22 -1.17
CA LEU A 162 4.67 6.65 -2.38
C LEU A 162 5.52 5.51 -2.92
N ILE A 163 4.90 4.35 -3.09
CA ILE A 163 5.55 3.10 -3.51
C ILE A 163 4.92 2.64 -4.83
N ARG A 164 5.77 2.39 -5.83
CA ARG A 164 5.40 1.70 -7.07
C ARG A 164 5.58 0.20 -6.89
N VAL A 165 4.55 -0.57 -7.22
CA VAL A 165 4.57 -2.03 -7.26
C VAL A 165 4.37 -2.52 -8.69
N GLU A 166 5.40 -3.12 -9.27
CA GLU A 166 5.29 -3.67 -10.63
C GLU A 166 4.40 -4.93 -10.64
N PRO A 167 3.54 -5.12 -11.67
CA PRO A 167 2.59 -6.26 -11.74
C PRO A 167 3.24 -7.64 -11.75
N ASN A 168 4.52 -7.72 -12.12
CA ASN A 168 5.31 -8.96 -12.10
C ASN A 168 5.86 -9.32 -10.70
N THR A 169 5.58 -8.49 -9.69
CA THR A 169 6.05 -8.69 -8.32
C THR A 169 5.29 -9.82 -7.65
N GLN A 170 6.02 -10.83 -7.18
CA GLN A 170 5.45 -11.91 -6.38
C GLN A 170 5.30 -11.47 -4.92
N ILE A 171 4.08 -11.14 -4.52
CA ILE A 171 3.77 -10.74 -3.15
C ILE A 171 3.78 -11.98 -2.23
N PRO A 172 4.54 -11.96 -1.11
CA PRO A 172 4.55 -13.05 -0.15
C PRO A 172 3.14 -13.36 0.38
N LYS A 173 2.77 -14.63 0.47
CA LYS A 173 1.43 -15.06 0.93
C LYS A 173 1.20 -14.88 2.43
N THR A 174 2.26 -14.88 3.23
CA THR A 174 2.17 -14.71 4.69
C THR A 174 2.45 -13.27 5.08
N LEU A 175 1.70 -12.76 6.05
CA LEU A 175 1.83 -11.38 6.52
C LEU A 175 3.25 -11.08 7.03
N GLY A 176 3.84 -11.96 7.84
CA GLY A 176 5.20 -11.75 8.37
C GLY A 176 6.27 -11.63 7.28
N SER A 177 6.18 -12.43 6.20
CA SER A 177 7.10 -12.32 5.07
C SER A 177 6.88 -11.04 4.26
N PHE A 178 5.61 -10.63 4.11
CA PHE A 178 5.25 -9.36 3.49
C PHE A 178 5.80 -8.17 4.29
N CYS A 179 5.65 -8.17 5.62
CA CYS A 179 6.19 -7.15 6.50
C CYS A 179 7.73 -7.06 6.40
N ASN A 180 8.42 -8.20 6.34
CA ASN A 180 9.88 -8.22 6.13
C ASN A 180 10.27 -7.62 4.77
N MET A 181 9.54 -7.95 3.70
CA MET A 181 9.76 -7.37 2.37
C MET A 181 9.52 -5.85 2.37
N MET A 182 8.47 -5.37 3.05
CA MET A 182 8.19 -3.93 3.14
C MET A 182 9.19 -3.19 4.03
N ALA A 183 9.67 -3.81 5.12
CA ALA A 183 10.75 -3.26 5.93
C ALA A 183 12.05 -3.11 5.11
N GLU A 184 12.40 -4.13 4.33
CA GLU A 184 13.55 -4.06 3.41
C GLU A 184 13.37 -2.95 2.36
N LEU A 185 12.17 -2.83 1.79
CA LEU A 185 11.86 -1.79 0.81
C LEU A 185 12.06 -0.39 1.39
N LEU A 186 11.57 -0.13 2.59
CA LEU A 186 11.69 1.18 3.24
C LEU A 186 13.15 1.50 3.63
N GLN A 187 13.97 0.49 3.92
CA GLN A 187 15.40 0.67 4.18
C GLN A 187 16.24 0.92 2.92
N LYS A 188 15.95 0.17 1.84
CA LYS A 188 16.77 0.19 0.61
C LYS A 188 16.20 1.07 -0.50
N PHE A 189 15.01 1.61 -0.28
CA PHE A 189 14.18 2.38 -1.24
C PHE A 189 13.80 1.65 -2.54
N SER A 190 14.33 0.46 -2.78
CA SER A 190 13.95 -0.39 -3.91
C SER A 190 14.30 -1.86 -3.68
N ILE A 191 13.51 -2.74 -4.29
CA ILE A 191 13.76 -4.19 -4.34
C ILE A 191 13.87 -4.59 -5.81
N LYS A 192 14.97 -5.28 -6.15
CA LYS A 192 15.25 -5.76 -7.51
C LYS A 192 14.89 -7.24 -7.64
N SER A 193 14.54 -7.64 -8.86
CA SER A 193 14.33 -9.05 -9.16
C SER A 193 15.63 -9.84 -9.07
N LYS A 194 15.54 -11.12 -8.68
CA LYS A 194 16.69 -12.04 -8.68
C LYS A 194 17.21 -12.16 -10.12
N GLY A 195 18.50 -11.93 -10.32
CA GLY A 195 19.12 -11.92 -11.66
C GLY A 195 19.00 -10.59 -12.42
N ASN A 196 18.77 -9.47 -11.72
CA ASN A 196 18.86 -8.11 -12.26
C ASN A 196 17.85 -7.76 -13.38
N ARG A 197 16.74 -8.50 -13.48
CA ARG A 197 15.67 -8.32 -14.49
C ARG A 197 14.76 -7.11 -14.24
N GLY A 198 15.25 -6.07 -13.56
CA GLY A 198 14.51 -4.84 -13.23
C GLY A 198 14.14 -4.69 -11.75
N LYS A 199 13.59 -3.51 -11.41
CA LYS A 199 13.08 -3.17 -10.07
C LYS A 199 11.62 -3.64 -9.94
N LEU A 200 11.30 -4.38 -8.89
CA LEU A 200 9.96 -4.90 -8.60
C LEU A 200 9.15 -3.90 -7.76
N LEU A 201 9.78 -3.39 -6.71
CA LEU A 201 9.23 -2.40 -5.80
C LEU A 201 10.20 -1.23 -5.73
N ARG A 202 9.68 -0.01 -5.72
CA ARG A 202 10.50 1.19 -5.52
C ARG A 202 9.69 2.30 -4.88
N LEU A 203 10.35 3.10 -4.05
CA LEU A 203 9.82 4.40 -3.67
C LEU A 203 9.93 5.35 -4.87
N ILE A 204 8.91 6.17 -5.02
CA ILE A 204 8.80 7.19 -6.07
C ILE A 204 8.39 8.52 -5.45
N GLU A 205 8.63 9.61 -6.17
CA GLU A 205 8.31 10.95 -5.71
C GLU A 205 6.80 11.23 -5.80
N ASN A 206 6.30 12.05 -4.87
CA ASN A 206 4.94 12.56 -4.91
C ASN A 206 4.84 13.75 -5.87
N PRO A 207 3.64 14.05 -6.41
CA PRO A 207 2.37 13.35 -6.24
C PRO A 207 2.19 12.14 -7.18
N VAL A 208 1.29 11.23 -6.81
CA VAL A 208 0.96 10.02 -7.61
C VAL A 208 0.52 10.34 -9.04
N THR A 209 -0.11 11.50 -9.25
CA THR A 209 -0.60 11.95 -10.56
C THR A 209 0.49 12.06 -11.62
N GLN A 210 1.73 12.34 -11.24
CA GLN A 210 2.87 12.40 -12.18
C GLN A 210 3.22 11.04 -12.79
N HIS A 211 2.82 9.95 -12.14
CA HIS A 211 3.12 8.58 -12.54
C HIS A 211 1.92 7.87 -13.18
N LEU A 212 0.77 8.53 -13.25
CA LEU A 212 -0.43 8.04 -13.90
C LEU A 212 -0.42 8.44 -15.39
N PRO A 213 -0.99 7.62 -16.29
CA PRO A 213 -1.08 7.98 -17.70
C PRO A 213 -1.98 9.20 -17.92
N VAL A 214 -1.65 10.02 -18.92
CA VAL A 214 -2.35 11.29 -19.22
C VAL A 214 -3.82 11.05 -19.57
N ASN A 215 -4.11 10.07 -20.44
CA ASN A 215 -5.48 9.68 -20.77
C ASN A 215 -6.04 8.69 -19.74
N SER A 216 -6.22 9.15 -18.49
CA SER A 216 -6.74 8.31 -17.41
C SER A 216 -7.90 8.93 -16.65
N ARG A 217 -8.92 8.10 -16.41
CA ARG A 217 -10.05 8.38 -15.54
C ARG A 217 -9.77 7.82 -14.15
N LYS A 218 -9.78 8.69 -13.15
CA LYS A 218 -9.40 8.41 -11.75
C LYS A 218 -10.67 8.26 -10.92
N ILE A 219 -10.92 7.04 -10.46
CA ILE A 219 -12.17 6.61 -9.84
C ILE A 219 -11.89 6.31 -8.38
N GLY A 220 -12.44 7.12 -7.48
CA GLY A 220 -12.36 6.92 -6.04
C GLY A 220 -13.49 6.04 -5.52
N LEU A 221 -13.17 5.18 -4.56
CA LEU A 221 -14.13 4.24 -3.97
C LEU A 221 -14.44 4.67 -2.54
N SER A 222 -15.69 5.04 -2.27
CA SER A 222 -16.14 5.46 -0.95
C SER A 222 -17.54 4.95 -0.67
N VAL A 223 -17.71 4.24 0.44
CA VAL A 223 -19.03 3.77 0.90
C VAL A 223 -20.00 4.92 1.14
N SER A 224 -19.49 6.08 1.57
CA SER A 224 -20.27 7.29 1.82
C SER A 224 -20.56 8.11 0.57
N SER A 225 -20.13 7.68 -0.62
CA SER A 225 -20.46 8.40 -1.85
C SER A 225 -21.97 8.32 -2.13
N PRO A 226 -22.63 9.44 -2.46
CA PRO A 226 -24.04 9.43 -2.87
C PRO A 226 -24.26 8.70 -4.21
N LYS A 227 -23.20 8.56 -5.02
CA LYS A 227 -23.25 7.90 -6.32
C LYS A 227 -23.05 6.39 -6.15
N ALA A 228 -24.13 5.70 -5.79
CA ALA A 228 -24.17 4.24 -5.78
C ALA A 228 -24.22 3.68 -7.21
N VAL A 229 -23.33 2.77 -7.55
CA VAL A 229 -23.22 2.17 -8.89
C VAL A 229 -23.11 0.67 -8.82
N GLN A 230 -23.71 0.00 -9.81
CA GLN A 230 -23.40 -1.39 -10.09
C GLN A 230 -22.08 -1.44 -10.87
N ILE A 231 -21.05 -2.04 -10.26
CA ILE A 231 -19.68 -1.96 -10.79
C ILE A 231 -19.57 -2.50 -12.21
N ASN A 232 -20.31 -3.56 -12.57
CA ASN A 232 -20.30 -4.15 -13.90
C ASN A 232 -20.78 -3.15 -14.96
N ASP A 233 -21.88 -2.45 -14.68
CA ASP A 233 -22.45 -1.49 -15.62
C ASP A 233 -21.57 -0.25 -15.71
N TYR A 234 -20.98 0.15 -14.59
CA TYR A 234 -20.03 1.26 -14.54
C TYR A 234 -18.78 1.01 -15.41
N VAL A 235 -18.17 -0.19 -15.32
CA VAL A 235 -17.01 -0.51 -16.18
C VAL A 235 -17.40 -0.79 -17.62
N ALA A 236 -18.63 -1.26 -17.89
CA ALA A 236 -19.13 -1.45 -19.25
C ALA A 236 -19.41 -0.11 -19.97
N ALA A 237 -19.82 0.91 -19.22
CA ALA A 237 -20.02 2.27 -19.73
C ALA A 237 -18.71 3.07 -19.87
N ALA A 238 -17.58 2.55 -19.37
CA ALA A 238 -16.28 3.21 -19.48
C ALA A 238 -15.72 3.11 -20.90
N ASN A 239 -14.93 4.11 -21.32
CA ASN A 239 -14.37 4.13 -22.66
C ASN A 239 -13.26 3.08 -22.80
N HIS A 240 -13.27 2.27 -23.85
CA HIS A 240 -12.28 1.20 -24.04
C HIS A 240 -10.86 1.71 -24.38
N ASP A 241 -10.74 2.98 -24.77
CA ASP A 241 -9.47 3.63 -25.09
C ASP A 241 -8.88 4.44 -23.91
N GLU A 242 -9.62 4.62 -22.82
CA GLU A 242 -9.15 5.35 -21.63
C GLU A 242 -8.49 4.40 -20.59
N ASN A 243 -7.48 4.88 -19.88
CA ASN A 243 -6.91 4.14 -18.75
C ASN A 243 -7.79 4.32 -17.52
N LEU A 244 -8.03 3.25 -16.77
CA LEU A 244 -8.81 3.31 -15.54
C LEU A 244 -7.88 3.25 -14.33
N VAL A 245 -8.01 4.23 -13.44
CA VAL A 245 -7.26 4.29 -12.18
C VAL A 245 -8.23 4.15 -11.03
N PHE A 246 -8.20 3.03 -10.32
CA PHE A 246 -9.04 2.80 -9.15
C PHE A 246 -8.30 3.20 -7.88
N VAL A 247 -8.84 4.17 -7.15
CA VAL A 247 -8.30 4.66 -5.87
C VAL A 247 -9.12 4.04 -4.73
N VAL A 248 -8.48 3.19 -3.93
CA VAL A 248 -9.10 2.42 -2.85
C VAL A 248 -8.36 2.67 -1.55
N GLY A 249 -9.09 2.91 -0.46
CA GLY A 249 -8.50 3.07 0.87
C GLY A 249 -7.98 1.75 1.42
N ALA A 250 -6.70 1.69 1.77
CA ALA A 250 -6.05 0.55 2.41
C ALA A 250 -5.77 0.83 3.91
N MET A 251 -6.76 1.39 4.59
CA MET A 251 -6.67 1.89 5.97
C MET A 251 -7.67 1.17 6.89
N ALA A 252 -7.40 1.15 8.20
CA ALA A 252 -8.31 0.58 9.19
C ALA A 252 -9.62 1.38 9.26
N HIS A 253 -9.48 2.70 9.45
CA HIS A 253 -10.55 3.66 9.52
C HIS A 253 -10.13 4.94 8.80
N GLY A 254 -11.08 5.67 8.22
CA GLY A 254 -10.83 6.93 7.56
C GLY A 254 -11.60 7.07 6.26
N LYS A 255 -11.28 8.14 5.52
CA LYS A 255 -11.85 8.44 4.21
C LYS A 255 -10.73 8.70 3.23
N ILE A 256 -10.99 8.39 1.96
CA ILE A 256 -10.08 8.76 0.89
C ILE A 256 -10.17 10.27 0.71
N ASP A 257 -9.08 10.96 1.02
CA ASP A 257 -8.89 12.36 0.68
C ASP A 257 -7.88 12.44 -0.47
N ALA A 258 -8.42 12.55 -1.69
CA ALA A 258 -7.65 12.53 -2.92
C ALA A 258 -8.30 13.48 -3.93
N GLU A 259 -7.82 14.72 -3.94
CA GLU A 259 -8.32 15.80 -4.82
C GLU A 259 -8.20 15.47 -6.31
N TYR A 260 -7.29 14.57 -6.67
CA TYR A 260 -7.09 14.14 -8.06
C TYR A 260 -8.11 13.12 -8.55
N VAL A 261 -9.09 12.72 -7.74
CA VAL A 261 -10.14 11.78 -8.16
C VAL A 261 -11.17 12.52 -9.03
N ASP A 262 -11.42 11.99 -10.22
CA ASP A 262 -12.38 12.55 -11.17
C ASP A 262 -13.83 12.14 -10.83
N ASP A 263 -14.02 10.91 -10.30
CA ASP A 263 -15.34 10.37 -9.97
C ASP A 263 -15.30 9.55 -8.67
N LEU A 264 -16.15 9.87 -7.70
CA LEU A 264 -16.23 9.18 -6.42
C LEU A 264 -17.49 8.32 -6.38
N ILE A 265 -17.34 7.00 -6.33
CA ILE A 265 -18.46 6.05 -6.42
C ILE A 265 -18.55 5.14 -5.19
N SER A 266 -19.76 4.64 -4.93
CA SER A 266 -20.01 3.57 -3.97
C SER A 266 -20.43 2.30 -4.71
N VAL A 267 -19.71 1.19 -4.48
CA VAL A 267 -20.00 -0.11 -5.12
C VAL A 267 -20.88 -1.03 -4.24
N SER A 268 -21.24 -0.57 -3.05
CA SER A 268 -22.12 -1.30 -2.13
C SER A 268 -22.71 -0.35 -1.08
N ALA A 269 -23.97 -0.59 -0.72
CA ALA A 269 -24.62 0.12 0.39
C ALA A 269 -24.00 -0.20 1.76
N LEU A 270 -23.25 -1.30 1.87
CA LEU A 270 -22.58 -1.72 3.09
C LEU A 270 -21.07 -1.47 2.98
N PRO A 271 -20.40 -1.17 4.12
CA PRO A 271 -18.95 -1.05 4.13
C PRO A 271 -18.30 -2.38 3.74
N LEU A 272 -17.33 -2.31 2.83
CA LEU A 272 -16.57 -3.47 2.37
C LEU A 272 -15.10 -3.34 2.81
N SER A 273 -14.44 -4.49 3.05
CA SER A 273 -12.98 -4.50 3.15
C SER A 273 -12.33 -4.08 1.84
N ALA A 274 -11.13 -3.49 1.91
CA ALA A 274 -10.37 -3.11 0.73
C ALA A 274 -10.16 -4.30 -0.23
N GLY A 275 -9.79 -5.46 0.31
CA GLY A 275 -9.64 -6.70 -0.46
C GLY A 275 -10.92 -7.12 -1.18
N THR A 276 -12.08 -7.11 -0.49
CA THR A 276 -13.36 -7.47 -1.10
C THR A 276 -13.76 -6.49 -2.20
N CYS A 277 -13.55 -5.20 -1.98
CA CYS A 277 -13.81 -4.14 -2.96
C CYS A 277 -12.96 -4.35 -4.22
N LEU A 278 -11.65 -4.52 -4.06
CA LEU A 278 -10.71 -4.77 -5.16
C LEU A 278 -11.05 -6.05 -5.90
N ARG A 279 -11.41 -7.12 -5.19
CA ARG A 279 -11.82 -8.38 -5.83
C ARG A 279 -13.06 -8.21 -6.69
N ARG A 280 -14.07 -7.46 -6.22
CA ARG A 280 -15.28 -7.15 -7.02
C ARG A 280 -14.93 -6.36 -8.27
N ILE A 281 -14.06 -5.35 -8.15
CA ILE A 281 -13.59 -4.54 -9.28
C ILE A 281 -12.84 -5.41 -10.30
N CYS A 282 -11.89 -6.24 -9.84
CA CYS A 282 -11.13 -7.14 -10.72
C CYS A 282 -12.05 -8.11 -11.46
N VAL A 283 -12.99 -8.76 -10.77
CA VAL A 283 -13.95 -9.69 -11.40
C VAL A 283 -14.87 -8.98 -12.40
N ALA A 284 -15.28 -7.75 -12.12
CA ALA A 284 -16.09 -6.95 -13.05
C ALA A 284 -15.31 -6.62 -14.33
N LEU A 285 -14.04 -6.22 -14.19
CA LEU A 285 -13.15 -5.92 -15.31
C LEU A 285 -12.82 -7.18 -16.12
N GLU A 286 -12.59 -8.31 -15.46
CA GLU A 286 -12.36 -9.61 -16.11
C GLU A 286 -13.55 -9.98 -17.01
N ARG A 287 -14.78 -9.84 -16.51
CA ARG A 287 -16.00 -10.08 -17.30
C ARG A 287 -16.13 -9.11 -18.47
N ASN A 288 -15.91 -7.81 -18.22
CA ASN A 288 -15.99 -6.78 -19.25
C ASN A 288 -14.98 -7.03 -20.38
N GLN A 289 -13.77 -7.48 -20.05
CA GLN A 289 -12.69 -7.75 -21.01
C GLN A 289 -12.67 -9.19 -21.54
N LYS A 290 -13.67 -10.02 -21.18
CA LYS A 290 -13.80 -11.44 -21.59
C LYS A 290 -12.56 -12.27 -21.23
N ILE A 291 -11.99 -12.02 -20.06
CA ILE A 291 -10.87 -12.77 -19.50
C ILE A 291 -11.44 -13.98 -18.75
N HIS A 292 -11.08 -15.19 -19.20
CA HIS A 292 -11.63 -16.46 -18.72
C HIS A 292 -10.67 -17.21 -17.81
#